data_AF-A0A2J6QI77-F1
#
_entry.id   AF-A0A2J6QI77-F1
#
_cell.length_a   1.000
_cell.length_b   1.000
_cell.length_c   1.000
_cell.angle_alpha   90.00
_cell.angle_beta   90.00
_cell.angle_gamma   90.00
#
_symmetry.space_group_name_H-M   'P 1'
#
loop_
_entity.id
_entity.type
_entity.pdbx_description
1 polymer ?
#
loop_
_entity_poly.entity_id
_entity_poly.type
_entity_poly.pdbx_seq_one_letter_code
_entity_poly.pdbx_strand_id
1 'polypeptide(L)'
;ECLTCLSDDIPRSKSAKLKCGHRMCNSCLKRIFKLSVNDPQHMPPKCCTADFIPLKHVDKLFDTEFKKTWNRKFAEYSTKNRIYCPARRCGEWIKPANIHKEDGKKVGKCSRCKTKVCCQCNGKWHGTKDCPKDEETNRLLETAKEAGWQRCYNCRTMVELKEGCNHMTCRCTAEFCMICGLKWKSCNC
;
A
#
# COMPACT_ATOMS: atom_id res chain seq x y z
N GLU A 1 32.13 10.51 -1.81
CA GLU A 1 30.81 10.89 -1.28
C GLU A 1 29.74 9.80 -1.24
N CYS A 2 28.99 9.75 -0.13
CA CYS A 2 27.71 9.07 0.00
C CYS A 2 26.56 10.06 -0.13
N LEU A 3 25.59 9.76 -1.01
CA LEU A 3 24.45 10.64 -1.31
C LEU A 3 23.64 11.08 -0.08
N THR A 4 23.55 10.24 0.95
CA THR A 4 22.63 10.48 2.07
C THR A 4 23.26 11.19 3.25
N CYS A 5 24.55 10.98 3.51
CA CYS A 5 25.24 11.58 4.67
C CYS A 5 26.39 12.50 4.27
N LEU A 6 26.61 12.66 2.95
CA LEU A 6 27.62 13.54 2.35
C LEU A 6 29.07 13.27 2.83
N SER A 7 29.29 12.12 3.46
CA SER A 7 30.62 11.73 3.93
C SER A 7 31.45 11.22 2.75
N ASP A 8 32.65 11.75 2.62
CA ASP A 8 33.60 11.41 1.55
C ASP A 8 34.54 10.27 1.90
N ASP A 9 34.83 10.07 3.19
CA ASP A 9 35.76 9.08 3.71
C ASP A 9 35.14 7.69 3.89
N ILE A 10 34.49 7.18 2.83
CA ILE A 10 33.80 5.89 2.89
C ILE A 10 34.51 4.89 1.97
N PRO A 11 35.14 3.83 2.54
CA PRO A 11 35.74 2.78 1.74
C PRO A 11 34.76 2.18 0.73
N ARG A 12 35.25 1.81 -0.45
CA ARG A 12 34.42 1.15 -1.48
C ARG A 12 33.77 -0.15 -0.99
N SER A 13 34.40 -0.85 -0.04
CA SER A 13 33.85 -2.05 0.61
C SER A 13 32.70 -1.77 1.58
N LYS A 14 32.61 -0.53 2.10
CA LYS A 14 31.56 -0.08 3.02
C LYS A 14 30.47 0.76 2.33
N SER A 15 30.40 0.71 1.01
CA SER A 15 29.41 1.42 0.21
C SER A 15 28.96 0.61 -1.01
N ALA A 16 27.75 0.86 -1.48
CA ALA A 16 27.24 0.28 -2.71
C ALA A 16 27.05 1.36 -3.78
N LYS A 17 27.48 1.06 -5.02
CA LYS A 17 27.10 1.83 -6.20
C LYS A 17 25.75 1.31 -6.70
N LEU A 18 24.76 2.19 -6.78
CA LEU A 18 23.41 1.88 -7.23
C LEU A 18 23.30 1.96 -8.75
N LYS A 19 22.21 1.43 -9.32
CA LYS A 19 21.96 1.46 -10.78
C LYS A 19 21.92 2.88 -11.34
N CYS A 20 21.37 3.83 -10.59
CA CYS A 20 21.31 5.25 -10.96
C CYS A 20 22.66 5.98 -10.92
N GLY A 21 23.76 5.29 -10.59
CA GLY A 21 25.10 5.88 -10.52
C GLY A 21 25.50 6.40 -9.14
N HIS A 22 24.53 6.76 -8.29
CA HIS A 22 24.79 7.22 -6.92
C HIS A 22 25.42 6.15 -6.03
N ARG A 23 26.16 6.61 -5.01
CA ARG A 23 26.79 5.77 -4.00
C ARG A 23 26.16 6.02 -2.64
N MET A 24 25.89 4.94 -1.91
CA MET A 24 25.38 4.99 -0.54
C MET A 24 26.23 4.11 0.37
N CYS A 25 26.54 4.59 1.57
CA CYS A 25 27.26 3.81 2.57
C CYS A 25 26.36 2.76 3.24
N ASN A 26 26.98 1.72 3.80
CA ASN A 26 26.28 0.61 4.43
C ASN A 26 25.41 1.06 5.61
N SER A 27 25.84 2.06 6.39
CA SER A 27 25.05 2.60 7.50
C SER A 27 23.79 3.32 7.01
N CYS A 28 23.87 4.13 5.96
CA CYS A 28 22.71 4.77 5.34
C CYS A 28 21.77 3.74 4.69
N LEU A 29 22.31 2.76 3.96
CA LEU A 29 21.52 1.66 3.40
C LEU A 29 20.78 0.88 4.51
N LYS A 30 21.48 0.54 5.60
CA LYS A 30 20.87 -0.15 6.74
C LYS A 30 19.73 0.68 7.34
N ARG A 31 19.91 2.00 7.46
CA ARG A 31 18.88 2.90 8.00
C ARG A 31 17.63 2.97 7.12
N ILE A 32 17.77 3.20 5.82
CA ILE A 32 16.60 3.31 4.93
C ILE A 32 15.81 1.99 4.85
N PHE A 33 16.50 0.84 4.87
CA PHE A 33 15.83 -0.46 4.87
C PHE A 33 15.07 -0.69 6.17
N LYS A 34 15.65 -0.34 7.33
CA LYS A 34 14.94 -0.41 8.62
C LYS A 34 13.70 0.48 8.64
N LEU A 35 13.80 1.71 8.13
CA LEU A 35 12.66 2.63 8.03
C LEU A 35 11.53 2.05 7.17
N SER A 36 11.85 1.47 6.02
CA SER A 36 10.86 0.92 5.09
C SER A 36 9.98 -0.19 5.68
N VAL A 37 10.47 -0.95 6.67
CA VAL A 37 9.70 -2.02 7.32
C VAL A 37 8.57 -1.44 8.19
N ASN A 38 8.78 -0.25 8.73
CA ASN A 38 7.88 0.38 9.70
C ASN A 38 6.93 1.39 9.07
N ASP A 39 7.31 1.97 7.93
CA ASP A 39 6.52 3.00 7.26
C ASP A 39 6.28 2.65 5.78
N PRO A 40 5.00 2.47 5.37
CA PRO A 40 4.63 2.25 3.98
C PRO A 40 5.12 3.34 3.01
N GLN A 41 5.29 4.60 3.45
CA GLN A 41 5.78 5.68 2.60
C GLN A 41 7.24 5.49 2.18
N HIS A 42 8.01 4.78 3.02
CA HIS A 42 9.42 4.47 2.78
C HIS A 42 9.61 3.11 2.10
N MET A 43 8.53 2.39 1.76
CA MET A 43 8.56 1.09 1.11
C MET A 43 8.11 1.19 -0.37
N PRO A 44 8.90 0.65 -1.31
CA PRO A 44 10.27 0.15 -1.14
C PRO A 44 11.31 1.27 -1.04
N PRO A 45 12.49 1.01 -0.44
CA PRO A 45 13.61 1.94 -0.46
C PRO A 45 13.99 2.29 -1.90
N LYS A 46 14.07 3.59 -2.19
CA LYS A 46 14.48 4.15 -3.48
C LYS A 46 15.64 5.12 -3.29
N CYS A 47 16.31 5.44 -4.38
CA CYS A 47 17.33 6.47 -4.43
C CYS A 47 16.75 7.75 -5.05
N CYS A 48 17.03 8.00 -6.33
CA CYS A 48 16.53 9.15 -7.09
C CYS A 48 15.63 8.73 -8.27
N THR A 49 15.58 7.43 -8.58
CA THR A 49 14.80 6.85 -9.67
C THR A 49 13.54 6.17 -9.14
N ALA A 50 12.60 5.87 -10.03
CA ALA A 50 11.43 5.06 -9.71
C ALA A 50 11.79 3.63 -9.25
N ASP A 51 12.93 3.11 -9.71
CA ASP A 51 13.48 1.81 -9.35
C ASP A 51 13.83 1.70 -7.85
N PHE A 52 13.44 0.57 -7.24
CA PHE A 52 13.81 0.26 -5.87
C PHE A 52 15.25 -0.22 -5.76
N ILE A 53 15.85 -0.01 -4.58
CA ILE A 53 17.17 -0.52 -4.23
C ILE A 53 17.05 -2.02 -3.92
N PRO A 54 17.66 -2.94 -4.69
CA PRO A 54 17.50 -4.36 -4.45
C PRO A 54 18.20 -4.84 -3.17
N LEU A 55 17.64 -5.88 -2.53
CA LEU A 55 18.17 -6.49 -1.31
C LEU A 55 19.64 -6.92 -1.41
N LYS A 56 20.14 -7.25 -2.61
CA LYS A 56 21.54 -7.65 -2.84
C LYS A 56 22.56 -6.64 -2.28
N HIS A 57 22.23 -5.35 -2.24
CA HIS A 57 23.12 -4.32 -1.70
C HIS A 57 23.21 -4.32 -0.16
N VAL A 58 22.26 -4.98 0.49
CA VAL A 58 22.17 -5.06 1.96
C VAL A 58 22.20 -6.50 2.46
N ASP A 59 22.47 -7.46 1.57
CA ASP A 59 22.39 -8.88 1.89
C ASP A 59 23.34 -9.29 3.03
N LYS A 60 24.53 -8.70 3.07
CA LYS A 60 25.50 -8.90 4.17
C LYS A 60 25.27 -7.99 5.39
N LEU A 61 24.32 -7.05 5.32
CA LEU A 61 24.08 -6.05 6.36
C LEU A 61 22.97 -6.45 7.35
N PHE A 62 22.19 -7.46 6.98
CA PHE A 62 21.03 -7.93 7.71
C PHE A 62 21.05 -9.45 7.88
N ASP A 63 20.52 -9.91 9.00
CA ASP A 63 20.27 -11.32 9.26
C ASP A 63 19.08 -11.85 8.43
N THR A 64 18.91 -13.17 8.47
CA THR A 64 17.84 -13.89 7.77
C THR A 64 16.45 -13.50 8.28
N GLU A 65 16.31 -13.17 9.57
CA GLU A 65 15.02 -12.81 10.17
C GLU A 65 14.52 -11.46 9.63
N PHE A 66 15.40 -10.46 9.60
CA PHE A 66 15.12 -9.16 9.03
C PHE A 66 14.75 -9.28 7.55
N LYS A 67 15.49 -10.07 6.75
CA LYS A 67 15.17 -10.28 5.33
C LYS A 67 13.78 -10.91 5.15
N LYS A 68 13.42 -11.90 5.95
CA LYS A 68 12.07 -12.50 5.95
C LYS A 68 11.00 -11.46 6.28
N THR A 69 11.22 -10.65 7.30
CA THR A 69 10.30 -9.59 7.72
C THR A 69 10.16 -8.51 6.64
N TRP A 70 11.28 -8.07 6.06
CA TRP A 70 11.29 -7.08 4.99
C TRP A 70 10.55 -7.59 3.76
N ASN A 71 10.78 -8.84 3.33
CA ASN A 71 10.05 -9.43 2.20
C ASN A 71 8.55 -9.52 2.46
N ARG A 72 8.14 -9.88 3.70
CA ARG A 72 6.72 -9.86 4.09
C ARG A 72 6.13 -8.46 3.99
N LYS A 73 6.84 -7.45 4.49
CA LYS A 73 6.39 -6.04 4.45
C LYS A 73 6.38 -5.44 3.05
N PHE A 74 7.38 -5.77 2.24
CA PHE A 74 7.42 -5.41 0.83
C PHE A 74 6.20 -5.98 0.09
N ALA A 75 5.89 -7.27 0.27
CA ALA A 75 4.71 -7.89 -0.33
C ALA A 75 3.41 -7.29 0.18
N GLU A 76 3.31 -7.04 1.49
CA GLU A 76 2.19 -6.35 2.11
C GLU A 76 1.98 -4.99 1.44
N TYR A 77 2.93 -4.07 1.57
CA TYR A 77 2.79 -2.69 1.12
C TYR A 77 2.70 -2.53 -0.40
N SER A 78 3.26 -3.47 -1.17
CA SER A 78 3.10 -3.51 -2.64
C SER A 78 1.75 -4.06 -3.09
N THR A 79 0.99 -4.71 -2.21
CA THR A 79 -0.35 -5.22 -2.53
C THR A 79 -1.38 -4.08 -2.47
N LYS A 80 -2.18 -3.94 -3.53
CA LYS A 80 -3.33 -3.01 -3.58
C LYS A 80 -4.50 -3.56 -2.77
N ASN A 81 -5.32 -2.68 -2.20
CA ASN A 81 -6.54 -3.05 -1.45
C ASN A 81 -6.26 -4.10 -0.35
N ARG A 82 -5.23 -3.85 0.47
CA ARG A 82 -4.85 -4.75 1.56
C ARG A 82 -6.01 -4.97 2.52
N ILE A 83 -6.22 -6.23 2.90
CA ILE A 83 -7.21 -6.63 3.88
C ILE A 83 -6.47 -7.03 5.16
N TYR A 84 -6.91 -6.51 6.29
CA TYR A 84 -6.34 -6.83 7.59
C TYR A 84 -7.36 -7.57 8.45
N CYS A 85 -6.88 -8.42 9.34
CA CYS A 85 -7.75 -9.16 10.24
C CYS A 85 -8.39 -8.22 11.27
N PRO A 86 -9.74 -8.13 11.34
CA PRO A 86 -10.45 -7.26 12.28
C PRO A 86 -10.55 -7.87 13.69
N ALA A 87 -10.02 -9.08 13.91
CA ALA A 87 -10.03 -9.69 15.23
C ALA A 87 -9.17 -8.85 16.19
N ARG A 88 -9.69 -8.60 17.39
CA ARG A 88 -8.99 -7.85 18.45
C ARG A 88 -7.61 -8.48 18.69
N ARG A 89 -6.56 -7.64 18.73
CA ARG A 89 -5.16 -8.03 18.91
C ARG A 89 -4.54 -8.89 17.78
N CYS A 90 -5.22 -9.08 16.65
CA CYS A 90 -4.65 -9.79 15.51
C CYS A 90 -3.99 -8.84 14.51
N GLY A 91 -4.79 -8.06 13.78
CA GLY A 91 -4.30 -7.08 12.80
C GLY A 91 -3.46 -7.66 11.65
N GLU A 92 -3.40 -8.99 11.51
CA GLU A 92 -2.55 -9.64 10.50
C GLU A 92 -3.05 -9.32 9.09
N TRP A 93 -2.13 -8.99 8.19
CA TRP A 93 -2.45 -8.82 6.78
C TRP A 93 -2.86 -10.15 6.14
N ILE A 94 -4.01 -10.16 5.46
CA ILE A 94 -4.51 -11.32 4.74
C ILE A 94 -3.93 -11.30 3.33
N LYS A 95 -3.02 -12.25 3.07
CA LYS A 95 -2.41 -12.46 1.76
C LYS A 95 -3.49 -12.73 0.70
N PRO A 96 -3.33 -12.25 -0.55
CA PRO A 96 -4.25 -12.54 -1.64
C PRO A 96 -4.53 -14.02 -1.85
N ALA A 97 -3.54 -14.89 -1.63
CA ALA A 97 -3.70 -16.35 -1.72
C ALA A 97 -4.69 -16.94 -0.68
N ASN A 98 -4.97 -16.21 0.41
CA ASN A 98 -5.96 -16.61 1.41
C ASN A 98 -7.34 -15.98 1.17
N ILE A 99 -7.52 -15.30 0.03
CA ILE A 99 -8.78 -14.70 -0.39
C ILE A 99 -9.42 -15.58 -1.46
N HIS A 100 -10.66 -16.00 -1.22
CA HIS A 100 -11.44 -16.84 -2.14
C HIS A 100 -12.87 -16.28 -2.26
N LYS A 101 -13.66 -16.89 -3.15
CA LYS A 101 -15.10 -16.62 -3.24
C LYS A 101 -15.87 -17.65 -2.42
N GLU A 102 -16.78 -17.17 -1.59
CA GLU A 102 -17.75 -17.96 -0.82
C GLU A 102 -19.10 -17.23 -0.99
N ASP A 103 -20.14 -17.94 -1.43
CA ASP A 103 -21.48 -17.39 -1.70
C ASP A 103 -21.48 -16.14 -2.60
N GLY A 104 -20.64 -16.15 -3.65
CA GLY A 104 -20.50 -15.04 -4.59
C GLY A 104 -19.73 -13.81 -4.07
N LYS A 105 -19.40 -13.76 -2.78
CA LYS A 105 -18.67 -12.67 -2.12
C LYS A 105 -17.21 -13.05 -1.87
N LYS A 106 -16.31 -12.06 -1.82
CA LYS A 106 -14.88 -12.30 -1.50
C LYS A 106 -14.69 -12.42 0.01
N VAL A 107 -14.13 -13.54 0.43
CA VAL A 107 -13.80 -13.85 1.82
C VAL A 107 -12.31 -14.08 1.98
N GLY A 108 -11.72 -13.43 2.99
CA GLY A 108 -10.33 -13.62 3.39
C GLY A 108 -10.24 -14.48 4.65
N LYS A 109 -9.36 -15.47 4.68
CA LYS A 109 -9.07 -16.26 5.89
C LYS A 109 -7.75 -15.82 6.51
N CYS A 110 -7.80 -15.33 7.76
CA CYS A 110 -6.60 -14.94 8.47
C CYS A 110 -5.69 -16.16 8.72
N SER A 111 -4.42 -16.11 8.30
CA SER A 111 -3.47 -17.20 8.51
C SER A 111 -3.12 -17.41 9.98
N ARG A 112 -3.16 -16.33 10.79
CA ARG A 112 -2.79 -16.31 12.21
C ARG A 112 -3.91 -16.85 13.12
N CYS A 113 -5.06 -16.18 13.16
CA CYS A 113 -6.17 -16.53 14.06
C CYS A 113 -7.33 -17.27 13.38
N LYS A 114 -7.23 -17.58 12.07
CA LYS A 114 -8.25 -18.30 11.28
C LYS A 114 -9.59 -17.58 11.13
N THR A 115 -9.74 -16.36 11.64
CA THR A 115 -10.94 -15.52 11.44
C THR A 115 -11.21 -15.30 9.95
N LYS A 116 -12.44 -15.56 9.52
CA LYS A 116 -12.95 -15.19 8.19
C LYS A 116 -13.33 -13.71 8.17
N VAL A 117 -12.99 -13.03 7.10
CA VAL A 117 -13.12 -11.57 6.91
C VAL A 117 -13.83 -11.31 5.61
N CYS A 118 -14.83 -10.44 5.63
CA CYS A 118 -15.48 -9.97 4.40
C CYS A 118 -14.56 -8.96 3.71
N CYS A 119 -14.13 -9.25 2.47
CA CYS A 119 -13.23 -8.35 1.74
C CYS A 119 -13.92 -7.08 1.19
N GLN A 120 -15.24 -6.98 1.34
CA GLN A 120 -16.02 -5.82 0.89
C GLN A 120 -16.11 -4.74 1.97
N CYS A 121 -16.42 -5.13 3.22
CA CYS A 121 -16.51 -4.21 4.36
C CYS A 121 -15.30 -4.26 5.30
N ASN A 122 -14.33 -5.14 5.06
CA ASN A 122 -13.16 -5.40 5.93
C ASN A 122 -13.51 -5.85 7.36
N GLY A 123 -14.79 -6.15 7.63
CA GLY A 123 -15.28 -6.67 8.90
C GLY A 123 -15.22 -8.20 8.99
N LYS A 124 -15.69 -8.74 10.11
CA LYS A 124 -15.86 -10.20 10.27
C LYS A 124 -16.81 -10.73 9.19
N TRP A 125 -16.54 -11.94 8.71
CA TRP A 125 -17.42 -12.60 7.77
C TRP A 125 -18.83 -12.76 8.32
N HIS A 126 -19.82 -12.46 7.48
CA HIS A 126 -21.24 -12.44 7.84
C HIS A 126 -22.10 -13.30 6.90
N GLY A 127 -21.47 -14.20 6.14
CA GLY A 127 -22.15 -15.10 5.20
C GLY A 127 -22.89 -14.34 4.11
N THR A 128 -24.13 -14.78 3.85
CA THR A 128 -25.00 -14.18 2.84
C THR A 128 -25.56 -12.82 3.23
N LYS A 129 -25.56 -12.48 4.53
CA LYS A 129 -26.05 -11.17 5.03
C LYS A 129 -25.35 -10.02 4.31
N ASP A 130 -26.03 -8.89 4.20
CA ASP A 130 -25.41 -7.69 3.66
C ASP A 130 -24.33 -7.15 4.57
N CYS A 131 -23.35 -6.46 3.97
CA CYS A 131 -22.38 -5.74 4.75
C CYS A 131 -23.09 -4.71 5.64
N PRO A 132 -22.66 -4.54 6.90
CA PRO A 132 -23.20 -3.48 7.73
C PRO A 132 -23.05 -2.16 6.99
N LYS A 133 -24.16 -1.44 6.82
CA LYS A 133 -24.13 -0.08 6.27
C LYS A 133 -23.36 0.75 7.27
N ASP A 134 -22.16 1.16 6.89
CA ASP A 134 -21.41 2.14 7.66
C ASP A 134 -22.05 3.51 7.38
N GLU A 135 -23.14 3.80 8.09
CA GLU A 135 -23.89 5.06 7.99
C GLU A 135 -22.98 6.27 8.18
N GLU A 136 -21.98 6.17 9.05
CA GLU A 136 -21.04 7.26 9.32
C GLU A 136 -20.04 7.44 8.16
N THR A 137 -19.47 6.35 7.62
CA THR A 137 -18.66 6.41 6.40
C THR A 137 -19.48 6.85 5.18
N ASN A 138 -20.76 6.46 5.08
CA ASN A 138 -21.65 6.88 4.00
C ASN A 138 -21.99 8.37 4.12
N ARG A 139 -22.30 8.87 5.32
CA ARG A 139 -22.50 10.30 5.57
C ARG A 139 -21.23 11.10 5.30
N LEU A 140 -20.07 10.63 5.75
CA LEU A 140 -18.78 11.24 5.42
C LEU A 140 -18.51 11.22 3.91
N LEU A 141 -18.90 10.17 3.19
CA LEU A 141 -18.79 10.09 1.74
C LEU A 141 -19.76 11.02 1.02
N GLU A 142 -20.97 11.20 1.54
CA GLU A 142 -21.96 12.14 1.02
C GLU A 142 -21.51 13.59 1.27
N THR A 143 -21.11 13.94 2.49
CA THR A 143 -20.53 15.25 2.80
C THR A 143 -19.24 15.51 2.01
N ALA A 144 -18.40 14.49 1.81
CA ALA A 144 -17.22 14.62 0.96
C ALA A 144 -17.59 14.88 -0.50
N LYS A 145 -18.61 14.20 -1.05
CA LYS A 145 -19.11 14.49 -2.41
C LYS A 145 -19.68 15.91 -2.53
N GLU A 146 -20.40 16.38 -1.52
CA GLU A 146 -20.91 17.76 -1.45
C GLU A 146 -19.77 18.79 -1.40
N ALA A 147 -18.66 18.44 -0.76
CA ALA A 147 -17.42 19.24 -0.74
C ALA A 147 -16.52 19.03 -1.99
N GLY A 148 -17.01 18.34 -3.02
CA GLY A 148 -16.27 18.11 -4.27
C GLY A 148 -15.24 16.97 -4.22
N TRP A 149 -15.24 16.13 -3.19
CA TRP A 149 -14.29 15.03 -3.01
C TRP A 149 -14.89 13.68 -3.44
N GLN A 150 -14.09 12.87 -4.14
CA GLN A 150 -14.48 11.55 -4.65
C GLN A 150 -13.41 10.49 -4.36
N ARG A 151 -13.83 9.25 -4.07
CA ARG A 151 -12.90 8.12 -3.95
C ARG A 151 -12.55 7.54 -5.31
N CYS A 152 -11.27 7.41 -5.60
CA CYS A 152 -10.82 6.66 -6.78
C CYS A 152 -11.30 5.19 -6.70
N TYR A 153 -11.95 4.66 -7.74
CA TYR A 153 -12.39 3.26 -7.76
C TYR A 153 -11.24 2.24 -7.64
N ASN A 154 -10.05 2.61 -8.09
CA ASN A 154 -8.90 1.69 -8.16
C ASN A 154 -8.14 1.64 -6.82
N CYS A 155 -7.76 2.80 -6.28
CA CYS A 155 -6.90 2.89 -5.09
C CYS A 155 -7.60 3.42 -3.84
N ARG A 156 -8.89 3.80 -3.93
CA ARG A 156 -9.72 4.32 -2.83
C ARG A 156 -9.24 5.64 -2.20
N THR A 157 -8.17 6.24 -2.71
CA THR A 157 -7.70 7.56 -2.29
C THR A 157 -8.79 8.61 -2.53
N MET A 158 -8.99 9.51 -1.57
CA MET A 158 -9.84 10.69 -1.73
C MET A 158 -9.17 11.66 -2.70
N VAL A 159 -9.92 12.12 -3.68
CA VAL A 159 -9.48 13.07 -4.70
C VAL A 159 -10.45 14.24 -4.68
N GLU A 160 -9.94 15.45 -4.55
CA GLU A 160 -10.74 16.69 -4.57
C GLU A 160 -10.87 17.19 -6.01
N LEU A 161 -12.10 17.53 -6.41
CA LEU A 161 -12.38 18.30 -7.62
C LEU A 161 -12.18 19.76 -7.27
N LYS A 162 -11.08 20.36 -7.75
CA LYS A 162 -10.80 21.77 -7.45
C LYS A 162 -11.73 22.71 -8.19
N GLU A 163 -11.86 22.57 -9.51
CA GLU A 163 -12.93 23.16 -10.36
C GLU A 163 -12.95 22.42 -11.71
N GLY A 164 -14.09 22.38 -12.40
CA GLY A 164 -14.18 21.93 -13.80
C GLY A 164 -14.72 20.51 -14.04
N CYS A 165 -14.25 19.88 -15.12
CA CYS A 165 -14.81 18.67 -15.73
C CYS A 165 -14.90 17.48 -14.76
N ASN A 166 -15.98 16.71 -14.86
CA ASN A 166 -16.20 15.48 -14.09
C ASN A 166 -15.19 14.36 -14.42
N HIS A 167 -14.30 14.54 -15.40
CA HIS A 167 -13.20 13.63 -15.68
C HIS A 167 -12.00 13.92 -14.77
N MET A 168 -11.55 12.91 -14.00
CA MET A 168 -10.39 13.03 -13.14
C MET A 168 -9.42 11.87 -13.32
N THR A 169 -8.13 12.19 -13.34
CA THR A 169 -7.04 11.20 -13.33
C THR A 169 -6.42 11.14 -11.93
N CYS A 170 -6.56 10.01 -11.25
CA CYS A 170 -5.94 9.79 -9.95
C CYS A 170 -4.41 9.73 -10.07
N ARG A 171 -3.69 9.98 -8.96
CA ARG A 171 -2.24 9.71 -8.85
C ARG A 171 -1.87 8.25 -9.14
N CYS A 172 -2.82 7.32 -9.01
CA CYS A 172 -2.65 5.92 -9.42
C CYS A 172 -2.91 5.68 -10.92
N THR A 173 -2.97 6.76 -11.72
CA THR A 173 -3.25 6.83 -13.17
C THR A 173 -4.62 6.33 -13.61
N ALA A 174 -5.51 6.00 -12.66
CA ALA A 174 -6.88 5.62 -12.99
C ALA A 174 -7.72 6.85 -13.32
N GLU A 175 -8.41 6.81 -14.46
CA GLU A 175 -9.36 7.83 -14.90
C GLU A 175 -10.78 7.45 -14.47
N PHE A 176 -11.49 8.38 -13.83
CA PHE A 176 -12.81 8.13 -13.25
C PHE A 176 -13.69 9.37 -13.25
N CYS A 177 -15.00 9.15 -13.16
CA CYS A 177 -16.01 10.19 -13.06
C CYS A 177 -16.10 10.72 -11.63
N MET A 178 -16.04 12.03 -11.43
CA MET A 178 -16.14 12.66 -10.12
C MET A 178 -17.55 12.60 -9.52
N ILE A 179 -18.59 12.45 -10.36
CA ILE A 179 -19.98 12.27 -9.92
C ILE A 179 -20.18 10.89 -9.29
N CYS A 180 -19.89 9.82 -10.03
CA CYS A 180 -20.25 8.46 -9.63
C CYS A 180 -19.07 7.61 -9.14
N GLY A 181 -17.83 8.10 -9.29
CA GLY A 181 -16.62 7.38 -8.89
C GLY A 181 -16.25 6.20 -9.80
N LEU A 182 -17.04 5.90 -10.84
CA LEU A 182 -16.80 4.80 -11.77
C LEU A 182 -15.71 5.13 -12.78
N LYS A 183 -15.16 4.09 -13.43
CA LYS A 183 -14.17 4.24 -14.49
C LYS A 183 -14.68 5.20 -15.58
N TRP A 184 -13.80 6.07 -16.09
CA TRP A 184 -14.18 7.02 -17.12
C TRP A 184 -14.78 6.31 -18.34
N LYS A 185 -15.87 6.89 -18.90
CA LYS A 185 -16.69 6.32 -19.98
C LYS A 185 -17.42 4.99 -19.67
N SER A 186 -17.50 4.58 -18.41
CA SER A 186 -18.35 3.44 -17.99
C SER A 186 -19.65 3.88 -17.32
N CYS A 187 -20.01 5.16 -17.41
CA CYS A 187 -21.21 5.76 -16.83
C CYS A 187 -21.80 6.80 -17.80
N ASN A 188 -23.10 7.06 -17.71
CA ASN A 188 -23.82 8.06 -18.50
C ASN A 188 -24.03 9.39 -17.75
N CYS A 189 -23.14 9.68 -16.78
CA CYS A 189 -23.18 10.88 -15.94
C CYS A 189 -22.57 12.09 -16.63
#